data_AF-A0A3N0W3G6-F1
#
_entry.id   AF-A0A3N0W3G6-F1
#
_cell.length_a   1.000
_cell.length_b   1.000
_cell.length_c   1.000
_cell.angle_alpha   90.00
_cell.angle_beta   90.00
_cell.angle_gamma   90.00
#
_symmetry.space_group_name_H-M   'P 1'
#
loop_
_entity.id
_entity.type
_entity.pdbx_description
1 polymer ?
#
loop_
_entity_poly.entity_id
_entity_poly.type
_entity_poly.pdbx_seq_one_letter_code
_entity_poly.pdbx_strand_id
1 'polypeptide(L)'
;MRFYPLFLIAVLMGFAIMSFNPVYKGIENENTIINKGLSDFKNKLEQLKSDVYLFADDQISLEDLQKSLSNTRNSYKEIEFYIAYHYPEFNKTHLNAAPLFHIEAAGTTAYTLPPEGLQVLDELIFSEEAAQQKEKIKDITGFLYNNYAKFYLSAVKNGLSKGNNKTLPLRLELIRIYTLGVTGFDTPGSLNISEEAAHALLGIKKYINDDLYFKNFDVRKANTVLSESLDYLSKNKDFETFDRIEFYKKYIQPLYEELGKWDGRADDLKEFSGWNVNSKNFFSSDFLDPYFYTLLKPSEDNAQLRDLGKKIFYDQNVSGNEKMSCASCHLPENAFTDLKVKSQSNVEGKTVLRNSPSLYNAVFAKRFFYDMRAFYLEQQAEHVIYNEQEFNTSYESIIKKLKAKPEYKKAFRTAFKDGKINKQNFSKALSSYVASLYSFESDFDHFMRNEKEISEDAKKGYNLFMGKANCATCHFAPHFSGLVPPFYNENESEVLGVTRKPVNQKPLELDDDKGRVNSLVKKENSWIYENSFKTMTVRNIALTKPYFHNGAFNTLEEILDFYNEGGGEGLGLSMKNQTLPPDKLNLTKTEIQQIIAFLNTLTDISKTKSR
;
A
#
# COMPACT_ATOMS: atom_id res chain seq x y z
N MET A 1 -68.37 -4.94 43.47
CA MET A 1 -67.48 -4.24 44.44
C MET A 1 -66.45 -5.27 44.90
N ARG A 2 -65.14 -5.21 44.75
CA ARG A 2 -64.13 -4.13 44.73
C ARG A 2 -62.84 -4.67 44.05
N PHE A 3 -62.66 -4.59 42.73
CA PHE A 3 -61.33 -4.90 42.13
C PHE A 3 -60.99 -4.10 40.86
N TYR A 4 -61.98 -3.49 40.20
CA TYR A 4 -61.73 -2.67 39.01
C TYR A 4 -60.87 -1.41 39.20
N PRO A 5 -60.93 -0.64 40.31
CA PRO A 5 -60.09 0.55 40.42
C PRO A 5 -58.61 0.22 40.67
N LEU A 6 -58.31 -0.93 41.29
CA LEU A 6 -56.93 -1.39 41.52
C LEU A 6 -56.25 -1.86 40.23
N PHE A 7 -57.00 -2.51 39.34
CA PHE A 7 -56.47 -2.93 38.04
C PHE A 7 -56.14 -1.74 37.14
N LEU A 8 -57.00 -0.70 37.15
CA LEU A 8 -56.75 0.51 36.37
C LEU A 8 -55.51 1.29 36.87
N ILE A 9 -55.31 1.36 38.19
CA ILE A 9 -54.13 2.00 38.79
C ILE A 9 -52.85 1.18 38.49
N ALA A 10 -52.91 -0.14 38.55
CA ALA A 10 -51.77 -1.00 38.21
C ALA A 10 -51.39 -0.91 36.72
N VAL A 11 -52.37 -0.82 35.82
CA VAL A 11 -52.12 -0.62 34.38
C VAL A 11 -51.56 0.77 34.11
N LEU A 12 -52.08 1.82 34.75
CA LEU A 12 -51.56 3.18 34.61
C LEU A 12 -50.15 3.35 35.22
N MET A 13 -49.85 2.70 36.34
CA MET A 13 -48.47 2.62 36.85
C MET A 13 -47.56 1.81 35.94
N GLY A 14 -48.06 0.73 35.32
CA GLY A 14 -47.33 -0.04 34.31
C GLY A 14 -46.94 0.81 33.09
N PHE A 15 -47.87 1.64 32.61
CA PHE A 15 -47.59 2.59 31.53
C PHE A 15 -46.67 3.74 31.96
N ALA A 16 -46.76 4.23 33.20
CA ALA A 16 -45.85 5.25 33.72
C ALA A 16 -44.41 4.70 33.88
N ILE A 17 -44.25 3.44 34.31
CA ILE A 17 -42.95 2.78 34.44
C ILE A 17 -42.38 2.43 33.04
N MET A 18 -43.22 2.07 32.07
CA MET A 18 -42.80 1.88 30.66
C MET A 18 -42.51 3.19 29.91
N SER A 19 -43.00 4.33 30.40
CA SER A 19 -42.71 5.66 29.84
C SER A 19 -41.40 6.26 30.34
N PHE A 20 -40.80 5.66 31.38
CA PHE A 20 -39.40 5.87 31.74
C PHE A 20 -38.55 4.70 31.24
N ASN A 21 -38.47 4.54 29.92
CA ASN A 21 -37.19 4.07 29.39
C ASN A 21 -36.16 5.08 29.91
N PRO A 22 -35.13 4.67 30.66
CA PRO A 22 -34.00 5.56 30.81
C PRO A 22 -33.63 5.93 29.37
N VAL A 23 -33.78 7.22 29.02
CA VAL A 23 -33.03 7.77 27.89
C VAL A 23 -31.64 7.24 28.15
N TYR A 24 -31.19 6.32 27.31
CA TYR A 24 -29.85 5.78 27.40
C TYR A 24 -28.98 7.02 27.33
N LYS A 25 -28.55 7.50 28.50
CA LYS A 25 -27.51 8.50 28.61
C LYS A 25 -26.35 7.71 28.06
N GLY A 26 -26.07 7.93 26.77
CA GLY A 26 -24.94 7.34 26.09
C GLY A 26 -23.75 7.42 27.05
N ILE A 27 -22.96 6.36 27.09
CA ILE A 27 -21.72 6.33 27.86
C ILE A 27 -21.05 7.69 27.65
N GLU A 28 -20.88 8.48 28.72
CA GLU A 28 -20.19 9.77 28.66
C GLU A 28 -18.88 9.51 27.92
N ASN A 29 -18.79 10.07 26.72
CA ASN A 29 -17.81 9.63 25.76
C ASN A 29 -16.48 10.28 26.18
N GLU A 30 -15.65 9.50 26.90
CA GLU A 30 -14.41 9.92 27.58
C GLU A 30 -13.39 10.66 26.68
N ASN A 31 -13.52 10.59 25.34
CA ASN A 31 -12.65 11.30 24.39
C ASN A 31 -13.29 12.59 23.89
N THR A 32 -13.17 13.66 24.68
CA THR A 32 -13.73 14.97 24.33
C THR A 32 -13.18 15.51 23.00
N ILE A 33 -11.90 15.31 22.71
CA ILE A 33 -11.30 15.82 21.47
C ILE A 33 -11.76 15.09 20.21
N ILE A 34 -11.92 13.76 20.24
CA ILE A 34 -12.35 12.98 19.06
C ILE A 34 -13.81 13.31 18.73
N ASN A 35 -14.68 13.40 19.73
CA ASN A 35 -16.08 13.77 19.52
C ASN A 35 -16.22 15.19 18.97
N LYS A 36 -15.42 16.12 19.49
CA LYS A 36 -15.36 17.48 18.96
C LYS A 36 -14.89 17.47 17.51
N GLY A 37 -13.79 16.78 17.21
CA GLY A 37 -13.25 16.68 15.84
C GLY A 37 -14.26 16.07 14.86
N LEU A 38 -15.00 15.03 15.28
CA LEU A 38 -16.08 14.46 14.47
C LEU A 38 -17.17 15.49 14.13
N SER A 39 -17.57 16.29 15.11
CA SER A 39 -18.54 17.37 14.91
C SER A 39 -17.98 18.50 14.05
N ASP A 40 -16.73 18.88 14.26
CA ASP A 40 -16.07 19.94 13.50
C ASP A 40 -15.95 19.53 12.03
N PHE A 41 -15.54 18.30 11.74
CA PHE A 41 -15.49 17.78 10.37
C PHE A 41 -16.87 17.71 9.73
N LYS A 42 -17.91 17.32 10.48
CA LYS A 42 -19.30 17.35 9.98
C LYS A 42 -19.72 18.75 9.57
N ASN A 43 -19.46 19.74 10.41
CA ASN A 43 -19.82 21.13 10.16
C ASN A 43 -19.06 21.70 8.95
N LYS A 44 -17.78 21.36 8.79
CA LYS A 44 -17.00 21.75 7.60
C LYS A 44 -17.52 21.09 6.33
N LEU A 45 -17.92 19.83 6.41
CA LEU A 45 -18.50 19.11 5.28
C LEU A 45 -19.88 19.66 4.87
N GLU A 46 -20.69 20.11 5.84
CA GLU A 46 -21.93 20.85 5.57
C GLU A 46 -21.66 22.17 4.84
N GLN A 47 -20.64 22.90 5.27
CA GLN A 47 -20.21 24.15 4.62
C GLN A 47 -19.74 23.88 3.19
N LEU A 48 -18.84 22.90 2.99
CA LEU A 48 -18.37 22.50 1.66
C LEU A 48 -19.53 22.13 0.74
N LYS A 49 -20.49 21.35 1.24
CA LYS A 49 -21.68 21.02 0.47
C LYS A 49 -22.44 22.27 0.04
N SER A 50 -22.66 23.23 0.95
CA SER A 50 -23.31 24.51 0.61
C SER A 50 -22.52 25.28 -0.45
N ASP A 51 -21.21 25.39 -0.28
CA ASP A 51 -20.32 26.13 -1.18
C ASP A 51 -20.28 25.50 -2.58
N VAL A 52 -20.34 24.16 -2.67
CA VAL A 52 -20.44 23.45 -3.95
C VAL A 52 -21.73 23.79 -4.71
N TYR A 53 -22.87 23.93 -4.03
CA TYR A 53 -24.10 24.40 -4.68
C TYR A 53 -24.00 25.85 -5.13
N LEU A 54 -23.42 26.72 -4.29
CA LEU A 54 -23.20 28.13 -4.66
C LEU A 54 -22.24 28.27 -5.84
N PHE A 55 -21.18 27.45 -5.90
CA PHE A 55 -20.25 27.43 -7.04
C PHE A 55 -20.93 26.94 -8.32
N ALA A 56 -21.78 25.91 -8.21
CA ALA A 56 -22.53 25.42 -9.34
C ALA A 56 -23.45 26.50 -9.94
N ASP A 57 -24.05 27.33 -9.08
CA ASP A 57 -24.89 28.47 -9.44
C ASP A 57 -24.11 29.77 -9.75
N ASP A 58 -22.77 29.71 -9.88
CA ASP A 58 -21.89 30.86 -10.18
C ASP A 58 -21.95 31.99 -9.12
N GLN A 59 -22.29 31.66 -7.87
CA GLN A 59 -22.40 32.62 -6.76
C GLN A 59 -21.12 32.79 -5.94
N ILE A 60 -20.18 31.84 -6.01
CA ILE A 60 -18.85 31.94 -5.41
C ILE A 60 -17.77 31.58 -6.43
N SER A 61 -16.54 32.03 -6.19
CA SER A 61 -15.40 31.72 -7.06
C SER A 61 -14.88 30.29 -6.87
N LEU A 62 -14.09 29.80 -7.84
CA LEU A 62 -13.37 28.54 -7.68
C LEU A 62 -12.37 28.58 -6.50
N GLU A 63 -11.73 29.73 -6.28
CA GLU A 63 -10.80 29.94 -5.16
C GLU A 63 -11.50 29.81 -3.80
N ASP A 64 -12.73 30.33 -3.68
CA ASP A 64 -13.55 30.17 -2.47
C ASP A 64 -13.90 28.70 -2.23
N LEU A 65 -14.25 27.97 -3.30
CA LEU A 65 -14.53 26.53 -3.21
C LEU A 65 -13.29 25.72 -2.83
N GLN A 66 -12.13 26.00 -3.45
CA GLN A 66 -10.84 25.39 -3.11
C GLN A 66 -10.52 25.58 -1.63
N LYS A 67 -10.69 26.81 -1.11
CA LYS A 67 -10.52 27.11 0.31
C LYS A 67 -11.50 26.34 1.20
N SER A 68 -12.75 26.20 0.78
CA SER A 68 -13.76 25.41 1.51
C SER A 68 -13.37 23.93 1.61
N LEU A 69 -12.87 23.36 0.51
CA LEU A 69 -12.35 22.00 0.47
C LEU A 69 -11.13 21.85 1.38
N SER A 70 -10.11 22.72 1.27
CA SER A 70 -8.91 22.66 2.13
C SER A 70 -9.27 22.69 3.62
N ASN A 71 -10.19 23.57 4.02
CA ASN A 71 -10.67 23.62 5.41
C ASN A 71 -11.36 22.32 5.86
N THR A 72 -12.08 21.68 4.94
CA THR A 72 -12.78 20.41 5.20
C THR A 72 -11.79 19.27 5.36
N ARG A 73 -10.82 19.19 4.46
CA ARG A 73 -9.74 18.20 4.52
C ARG A 73 -8.87 18.36 5.77
N ASN A 74 -8.46 19.58 6.10
CA ASN A 74 -7.73 19.88 7.33
C ASN A 74 -8.48 19.42 8.59
N SER A 75 -9.80 19.64 8.65
CA SER A 75 -10.61 19.19 9.78
C SER A 75 -10.69 17.66 9.88
N TYR A 76 -10.69 16.95 8.75
CA TYR A 76 -10.63 15.50 8.72
C TYR A 76 -9.25 14.97 9.14
N LYS A 77 -8.16 15.58 8.68
CA LYS A 77 -6.79 15.19 9.03
C LYS A 77 -6.53 15.21 10.54
N GLU A 78 -7.14 16.13 11.29
CA GLU A 78 -7.02 16.15 12.76
C GLU A 78 -7.60 14.91 13.48
N ILE A 79 -8.46 14.14 12.82
CA ILE A 79 -9.09 12.92 13.37
C ILE A 79 -8.81 11.65 12.53
N GLU A 80 -8.05 11.78 11.44
CA GLU A 80 -7.76 10.69 10.50
C GLU A 80 -7.17 9.47 11.20
N PHE A 81 -6.17 9.67 12.07
CA PHE A 81 -5.53 8.57 12.79
C PHE A 81 -6.54 7.67 13.52
N TYR A 82 -7.61 8.26 14.06
CA TYR A 82 -8.62 7.54 14.82
C TYR A 82 -9.61 6.83 13.88
N ILE A 83 -10.15 7.55 12.90
CA ILE A 83 -11.14 6.99 11.96
C ILE A 83 -10.49 5.92 11.09
N ALA A 84 -9.35 6.21 10.49
CA ALA A 84 -8.66 5.30 9.57
C ALA A 84 -8.09 4.05 10.26
N TYR A 85 -7.87 4.08 11.58
CA TYR A 85 -7.49 2.90 12.35
C TYR A 85 -8.70 2.04 12.72
N HIS A 86 -9.75 2.64 13.27
CA HIS A 86 -10.91 1.90 13.79
C HIS A 86 -11.93 1.52 12.71
N TYR A 87 -11.93 2.24 11.59
CA TYR A 87 -12.86 2.09 10.48
C TYR A 87 -12.12 2.16 9.12
N PRO A 88 -11.11 1.30 8.89
CA PRO A 88 -10.22 1.41 7.73
C PRO A 88 -10.97 1.28 6.40
N GLU A 89 -11.92 0.35 6.29
CA GLU A 89 -12.73 0.18 5.08
C GLU A 89 -13.59 1.41 4.80
N PHE A 90 -14.28 1.95 5.83
CA PHE A 90 -15.08 3.16 5.68
C PHE A 90 -14.23 4.35 5.23
N ASN A 91 -13.03 4.48 5.79
CA ASN A 91 -12.11 5.53 5.41
C ASN A 91 -11.67 5.40 3.94
N LYS A 92 -11.20 4.22 3.56
CA LYS A 92 -10.66 3.92 2.23
C LYS A 92 -11.72 3.98 1.12
N THR A 93 -13.00 3.75 1.45
CA THR A 93 -14.08 3.69 0.46
C THR A 93 -14.89 4.97 0.37
N HIS A 94 -15.08 5.69 1.47
CA HIS A 94 -16.07 6.78 1.54
C HIS A 94 -15.51 8.14 1.96
N LEU A 95 -14.36 8.19 2.65
CA LEU A 95 -13.82 9.46 3.15
C LEU A 95 -12.65 9.96 2.33
N ASN A 96 -11.60 9.15 2.20
CA ASN A 96 -10.35 9.53 1.52
C ASN A 96 -9.95 8.41 0.55
N ALA A 97 -10.88 8.02 -0.33
CA ALA A 97 -10.62 7.00 -1.34
C ALA A 97 -9.80 7.57 -2.50
N ALA A 98 -8.87 6.77 -3.02
CA ALA A 98 -8.11 7.13 -4.22
C ALA A 98 -9.05 7.42 -5.41
N PRO A 99 -8.66 8.31 -6.34
CA PRO A 99 -9.47 8.71 -7.50
C PRO A 99 -9.49 7.64 -8.61
N LEU A 100 -9.59 6.38 -8.21
CA LEU A 100 -9.60 5.23 -9.10
C LEU A 100 -10.87 4.41 -8.87
N PHE A 101 -11.40 3.89 -9.98
CA PHE A 101 -12.46 2.88 -9.91
C PHE A 101 -11.94 1.64 -9.18
N HIS A 102 -12.79 1.03 -8.36
CA HIS A 102 -12.46 -0.21 -7.65
C HIS A 102 -13.58 -1.24 -7.81
N ILE A 103 -13.23 -2.51 -7.59
CA ILE A 103 -14.19 -3.60 -7.62
C ILE A 103 -14.67 -3.92 -6.21
N GLU A 104 -15.99 -3.95 -6.02
CA GLU A 104 -16.62 -4.56 -4.86
C GLU A 104 -17.17 -5.93 -5.21
N ALA A 105 -16.79 -6.96 -4.46
CA ALA A 105 -17.28 -8.31 -4.64
C ALA A 105 -18.60 -8.52 -3.89
N ALA A 106 -19.69 -8.77 -4.62
CA ALA A 106 -20.99 -9.13 -4.07
C ALA A 106 -21.33 -10.57 -4.46
N GLY A 107 -21.08 -11.51 -3.54
CA GLY A 107 -21.31 -12.95 -3.77
C GLY A 107 -20.40 -13.51 -4.87
N THR A 108 -20.98 -14.02 -5.97
CA THR A 108 -20.26 -14.52 -7.15
C THR A 108 -20.03 -13.44 -8.21
N THR A 109 -20.65 -12.28 -8.07
CA THR A 109 -20.53 -11.13 -8.98
C THR A 109 -19.61 -10.06 -8.40
N ALA A 110 -19.13 -9.18 -9.26
CA ALA A 110 -18.31 -8.05 -8.87
C ALA A 110 -18.82 -6.80 -9.59
N TYR A 111 -18.89 -5.68 -8.89
CA TYR A 111 -19.37 -4.41 -9.43
C TYR A 111 -18.24 -3.40 -9.41
N THR A 112 -18.16 -2.56 -10.44
CA THR A 112 -17.22 -1.44 -10.48
C THR A 112 -17.86 -0.23 -9.82
N LEU A 113 -17.23 0.27 -8.76
CA LEU A 113 -17.68 1.45 -8.03
C LEU A 113 -16.91 2.69 -8.51
N PRO A 114 -17.61 3.83 -8.72
CA PRO A 114 -16.94 5.08 -9.06
C PRO A 114 -16.07 5.58 -7.91
N PRO A 115 -15.01 6.35 -8.20
CA PRO A 115 -14.23 7.00 -7.17
C PRO A 115 -15.07 8.05 -6.43
N GLU A 116 -14.96 8.10 -5.10
CA GLU A 116 -15.62 9.10 -4.25
C GLU A 116 -14.72 9.55 -3.08
N GLY A 117 -15.11 10.62 -2.38
CA GLY A 117 -14.40 11.11 -1.20
C GLY A 117 -13.51 12.33 -1.44
N LEU A 118 -12.75 12.69 -0.41
CA LEU A 118 -11.98 13.94 -0.33
C LEU A 118 -10.86 14.02 -1.35
N GLN A 119 -10.15 12.92 -1.64
CA GLN A 119 -9.05 12.90 -2.62
C GLN A 119 -9.57 13.09 -4.04
N VAL A 120 -10.74 12.53 -4.36
CA VAL A 120 -11.44 12.78 -5.62
C VAL A 120 -11.85 14.25 -5.74
N LEU A 121 -12.43 14.82 -4.69
CA LEU A 121 -12.79 16.24 -4.70
C LEU A 121 -11.57 17.14 -4.84
N ASP A 122 -10.43 16.77 -4.25
CA ASP A 122 -9.17 17.50 -4.39
C ASP A 122 -8.72 17.56 -5.85
N GLU A 123 -8.70 16.42 -6.55
CA GLU A 123 -8.36 16.40 -7.97
C GLU A 123 -9.33 17.22 -8.82
N LEU A 124 -10.65 17.02 -8.62
CA LEU A 124 -11.67 17.71 -9.43
C LEU A 124 -11.67 19.23 -9.22
N ILE A 125 -11.60 19.69 -7.97
CA ILE A 125 -11.73 21.12 -7.61
C ILE A 125 -10.44 21.90 -7.91
N PHE A 126 -9.28 21.25 -7.90
CA PHE A 126 -8.01 21.91 -8.24
C PHE A 126 -7.61 21.73 -9.72
N SER A 127 -8.36 20.95 -10.50
CA SER A 127 -8.17 20.86 -11.95
C SER A 127 -8.53 22.16 -12.70
N GLU A 128 -7.90 22.38 -13.86
CA GLU A 128 -8.28 23.45 -14.80
C GLU A 128 -9.72 23.28 -15.34
N GLU A 129 -10.29 22.09 -15.19
CA GLU A 129 -11.59 21.67 -15.71
C GLU A 129 -12.72 21.72 -14.67
N ALA A 130 -12.43 22.24 -13.47
CA ALA A 130 -13.38 22.27 -12.35
C ALA A 130 -14.72 22.95 -12.73
N ALA A 131 -14.66 24.01 -13.54
CA ALA A 131 -15.84 24.75 -13.99
C ALA A 131 -16.76 23.92 -14.91
N GLN A 132 -16.20 22.99 -15.69
CA GLN A 132 -16.94 22.06 -16.55
C GLN A 132 -17.48 20.85 -15.78
N GLN A 133 -16.95 20.58 -14.58
CA GLN A 133 -17.24 19.39 -13.78
C GLN A 133 -18.16 19.66 -12.57
N LYS A 134 -18.87 20.80 -12.54
CA LYS A 134 -19.76 21.24 -11.45
C LYS A 134 -20.73 20.15 -10.95
N GLU A 135 -21.42 19.46 -11.85
CA GLU A 135 -22.37 18.40 -11.46
C GLU A 135 -21.67 17.19 -10.83
N LYS A 136 -20.50 16.80 -11.34
CA LYS A 136 -19.71 15.72 -10.74
C LYS A 136 -19.22 16.10 -9.34
N ILE A 137 -18.76 17.34 -9.15
CA ILE A 137 -18.35 17.86 -7.84
C ILE A 137 -19.53 17.84 -6.85
N LYS A 138 -20.74 18.24 -7.28
CA LYS A 138 -21.98 18.14 -6.48
C LYS A 138 -22.29 16.70 -6.07
N ASP A 139 -22.24 15.76 -7.01
CA ASP A 139 -22.58 14.36 -6.76
C ASP A 139 -21.62 13.74 -5.73
N ILE A 140 -20.31 13.86 -5.95
CA ILE A 140 -19.29 13.32 -5.04
C ILE A 140 -19.38 13.96 -3.65
N THR A 141 -19.60 15.28 -3.58
CA THR A 141 -19.78 15.98 -2.30
C THR A 141 -21.04 15.50 -1.57
N GLY A 142 -22.12 15.26 -2.31
CA GLY A 142 -23.36 14.68 -1.79
C GLY A 142 -23.15 13.28 -1.20
N PHE A 143 -22.46 12.39 -1.91
CA PHE A 143 -22.13 11.05 -1.43
C PHE A 143 -21.28 11.09 -0.16
N LEU A 144 -20.18 11.84 -0.17
CA LEU A 144 -19.29 12.03 0.97
C LEU A 144 -20.05 12.53 2.20
N TYR A 145 -20.85 13.61 2.04
CA TYR A 145 -21.68 14.15 3.12
C TYR A 145 -22.65 13.12 3.69
N ASN A 146 -23.38 12.41 2.83
CA ASN A 146 -24.39 11.46 3.27
C ASN A 146 -23.77 10.25 3.98
N ASN A 147 -22.64 9.74 3.49
CA ASN A 147 -21.90 8.63 4.12
C ASN A 147 -21.35 9.05 5.49
N TYR A 148 -20.71 10.22 5.57
CA TYR A 148 -20.18 10.72 6.84
C TYR A 148 -21.28 11.09 7.84
N ALA A 149 -22.39 11.68 7.40
CA ALA A 149 -23.52 12.00 8.29
C ALA A 149 -24.13 10.75 8.92
N LYS A 150 -24.27 9.65 8.17
CA LYS A 150 -24.71 8.35 8.70
C LYS A 150 -23.72 7.80 9.72
N PHE A 151 -22.43 7.83 9.40
CA PHE A 151 -21.36 7.43 10.32
C PHE A 151 -21.38 8.24 11.61
N TYR A 152 -21.44 9.57 11.52
CA TYR A 152 -21.49 10.48 12.65
C TYR A 152 -22.70 10.20 13.56
N LEU A 153 -23.90 10.05 12.98
CA LEU A 153 -25.09 9.72 13.76
C LEU A 153 -24.96 8.38 14.49
N SER A 154 -24.36 7.37 13.84
CA SER A 154 -24.05 6.09 14.48
C SER A 154 -23.03 6.26 15.61
N ALA A 155 -21.96 7.02 15.39
CA ALA A 155 -20.91 7.26 16.39
C ALA A 155 -21.44 8.00 17.62
N VAL A 156 -22.31 9.01 17.43
CA VAL A 156 -22.95 9.75 18.53
C VAL A 156 -23.93 8.85 19.30
N LYS A 157 -24.70 8.02 18.60
CA LYS A 157 -25.72 7.16 19.21
C LYS A 157 -25.11 5.95 19.95
N ASN A 158 -24.14 5.30 19.31
CA ASN A 158 -23.62 3.99 19.71
C ASN A 158 -22.22 4.08 20.35
N GLY A 159 -21.58 5.25 20.32
CA GLY A 159 -20.17 5.41 20.68
C GLY A 159 -19.23 4.99 19.54
N LEU A 160 -17.94 5.30 19.72
CA LEU A 160 -16.88 4.87 18.82
C LEU A 160 -16.22 3.59 19.31
N SER A 161 -15.66 2.82 18.38
CA SER A 161 -14.69 1.79 18.71
C SER A 161 -13.49 2.43 19.42
N LYS A 162 -13.07 1.85 20.55
CA LYS A 162 -11.93 2.35 21.35
C LYS A 162 -10.65 1.55 21.10
N GLY A 163 -10.76 0.34 20.54
CA GLY A 163 -9.65 -0.63 20.40
C GLY A 163 -9.01 -1.01 21.74
N ASN A 164 -8.02 -1.92 21.71
CA ASN A 164 -7.24 -2.24 22.91
C ASN A 164 -5.94 -1.45 22.99
N ASN A 165 -5.52 -0.78 21.91
CA ASN A 165 -4.28 -0.03 21.84
C ASN A 165 -4.52 1.40 21.33
N LYS A 166 -4.14 2.40 22.13
CA LYS A 166 -4.34 3.82 21.80
C LYS A 166 -3.12 4.46 21.11
N THR A 167 -2.01 3.74 21.01
CA THR A 167 -0.77 4.24 20.42
C THR A 167 -0.53 3.73 19.00
N LEU A 168 -1.03 2.52 18.65
CA LEU A 168 -1.00 2.01 17.27
C LEU A 168 -1.65 2.95 16.24
N PRO A 169 -2.82 3.58 16.50
CA PRO A 169 -3.40 4.55 15.57
C PRO A 169 -2.43 5.69 15.22
N LEU A 170 -1.72 6.21 16.23
CA LEU A 170 -0.76 7.30 16.08
C LEU A 170 0.47 6.88 15.29
N ARG A 171 0.97 5.66 15.51
CA ARG A 171 2.14 5.15 14.76
C ARG A 171 1.81 4.85 13.30
N LEU A 172 0.62 4.33 13.02
CA LEU A 172 0.13 4.16 11.65
C LEU A 172 -0.09 5.51 10.96
N GLU A 173 -0.53 6.53 11.70
CA GLU A 173 -0.64 7.88 11.16
C GLU A 173 0.71 8.44 10.72
N LEU A 174 1.78 8.23 11.50
CA LEU A 174 3.12 8.63 11.09
C LEU A 174 3.60 7.90 9.82
N ILE A 175 3.24 6.62 9.67
CA ILE A 175 3.49 5.88 8.42
C ILE A 175 2.70 6.52 7.27
N ARG A 176 1.41 6.79 7.47
CA ARG A 176 0.51 7.42 6.47
C ARG A 176 1.02 8.79 6.03
N ILE A 177 1.32 9.69 6.97
CA ILE A 177 1.85 11.03 6.68
C ILE A 177 3.08 10.94 5.79
N TYR A 178 4.01 10.03 6.09
CA TYR A 178 5.28 9.95 5.37
C TYR A 178 5.17 9.25 4.01
N THR A 179 4.35 8.20 3.93
CA THR A 179 4.28 7.34 2.74
C THR A 179 3.20 7.75 1.74
N LEU A 180 2.17 8.48 2.19
CA LEU A 180 1.05 8.94 1.37
C LEU A 180 0.87 10.48 1.43
N GLY A 181 0.91 11.07 2.63
CA GLY A 181 0.66 12.50 2.81
C GLY A 181 1.67 13.38 2.06
N VAL A 182 2.96 13.27 2.40
CA VAL A 182 4.03 14.10 1.81
C VAL A 182 4.45 13.68 0.41
N THR A 183 3.89 12.61 -0.13
CA THR A 183 4.12 12.18 -1.53
C THR A 183 3.13 12.81 -2.50
N GLY A 184 2.11 13.52 -1.99
CA GLY A 184 1.03 14.06 -2.82
C GLY A 184 -0.05 13.02 -3.14
N PHE A 185 0.07 11.78 -2.64
CA PHE A 185 -0.95 10.75 -2.85
C PHE A 185 -2.31 11.21 -2.34
N ASP A 186 -2.40 11.76 -1.11
CA ASP A 186 -3.67 12.20 -0.53
C ASP A 186 -4.24 13.48 -1.17
N THR A 187 -3.40 14.28 -1.83
CA THR A 187 -3.74 15.61 -2.42
C THR A 187 -3.26 15.72 -3.87
N PRO A 188 -3.74 14.86 -4.77
CA PRO A 188 -3.22 14.79 -6.15
C PRO A 188 -3.50 16.05 -6.97
N GLY A 189 -4.49 16.87 -6.59
CA GLY A 189 -4.80 18.13 -7.26
C GLY A 189 -4.13 19.33 -6.60
N SER A 190 -4.30 19.49 -5.28
CA SER A 190 -3.81 20.68 -4.57
C SER A 190 -2.33 20.63 -4.18
N LEU A 191 -1.76 19.43 -4.07
CA LEU A 191 -0.41 19.18 -3.55
C LEU A 191 -0.16 19.86 -2.19
N ASN A 192 -1.20 20.07 -1.38
CA ASN A 192 -1.14 20.80 -0.10
C ASN A 192 -0.57 19.96 1.05
N ILE A 193 0.57 19.31 0.80
CA ILE A 193 1.14 18.26 1.64
C ILE A 193 1.48 18.72 3.06
N SER A 194 2.03 19.93 3.19
CA SER A 194 2.57 20.42 4.47
C SER A 194 1.46 20.86 5.40
N GLU A 195 0.39 21.44 4.87
CA GLU A 195 -0.77 21.86 5.67
C GLU A 195 -1.52 20.65 6.20
N GLU A 196 -1.79 19.65 5.36
CA GLU A 196 -2.45 18.42 5.79
C GLU A 196 -1.64 17.64 6.81
N ALA A 197 -0.34 17.47 6.56
CA ALA A 197 0.56 16.83 7.52
C ALA A 197 0.60 17.58 8.86
N ALA A 198 0.52 18.91 8.84
CA ALA A 198 0.49 19.71 10.06
C ALA A 198 -0.82 19.48 10.83
N HIS A 199 -1.97 19.42 10.17
CA HIS A 199 -3.24 19.10 10.82
C HIS A 199 -3.29 17.67 11.36
N ALA A 200 -2.73 16.69 10.66
CA ALA A 200 -2.61 15.33 11.16
C ALA A 200 -1.76 15.26 12.45
N LEU A 201 -0.58 15.87 12.46
CA LEU A 201 0.29 15.94 13.64
C LEU A 201 -0.33 16.76 14.78
N LEU A 202 -1.09 17.82 14.45
CA LEU A 202 -1.85 18.59 15.43
C LEU A 202 -2.95 17.74 16.07
N GLY A 203 -3.62 16.89 15.30
CA GLY A 203 -4.57 15.89 15.79
C GLY A 203 -3.95 14.96 16.82
N ILE A 204 -2.79 14.37 16.48
CA ILE A 204 -1.99 13.54 17.41
C ILE A 204 -1.66 14.34 18.66
N LYS A 205 -1.12 15.56 18.52
CA LYS A 205 -0.73 16.41 19.65
C LYS A 205 -1.91 16.72 20.56
N LYS A 206 -3.07 17.08 20.03
CA LYS A 206 -4.28 17.34 20.83
C LYS A 206 -4.71 16.07 21.57
N TYR A 207 -4.70 14.93 20.89
CA TYR A 207 -5.12 13.64 21.46
C TYR A 207 -4.26 13.18 22.63
N ILE A 208 -2.93 13.20 22.49
CA ILE A 208 -2.02 12.75 23.56
C ILE A 208 -2.03 13.65 24.80
N ASN A 209 -2.50 14.90 24.69
CA ASN A 209 -2.58 15.82 25.82
C ASN A 209 -3.98 15.87 26.46
N ASP A 210 -5.03 15.41 25.77
CA ASP A 210 -6.42 15.43 26.25
C ASP A 210 -6.84 14.08 26.87
N ASP A 211 -6.54 12.97 26.20
CA ASP A 211 -7.02 11.63 26.60
C ASP A 211 -6.34 11.16 27.90
N LEU A 212 -7.16 10.77 28.88
CA LEU A 212 -6.72 10.32 30.21
C LEU A 212 -5.70 9.18 30.16
N TYR A 213 -5.74 8.35 29.10
CA TYR A 213 -4.79 7.26 28.90
C TYR A 213 -3.34 7.76 28.87
N PHE A 214 -3.09 8.90 28.23
CA PHE A 214 -1.74 9.41 28.04
C PHE A 214 -1.16 10.12 29.26
N LYS A 215 -1.98 10.40 30.28
CA LYS A 215 -1.51 10.99 31.55
C LYS A 215 -0.51 10.11 32.29
N ASN A 216 -0.46 8.82 31.97
CA ASN A 216 0.49 7.86 32.55
C ASN A 216 1.85 7.83 31.82
N PHE A 217 2.03 8.61 30.75
CA PHE A 217 3.25 8.63 29.94
C PHE A 217 3.93 10.00 29.97
N ASP A 218 5.25 10.03 29.79
CA ASP A 218 6.00 11.27 29.61
C ASP A 218 5.86 11.77 28.17
N VAL A 219 4.85 12.61 27.93
CA VAL A 219 4.57 13.17 26.60
C VAL A 219 5.51 14.33 26.21
N ARG A 220 6.44 14.76 27.06
CA ARG A 220 7.26 15.98 26.81
C ARG A 220 8.10 15.88 25.55
N LYS A 221 8.75 14.72 25.34
CA LYS A 221 9.57 14.49 24.15
C LYS A 221 8.72 14.48 22.89
N ALA A 222 7.61 13.74 22.88
CA ALA A 222 6.68 13.73 21.75
C ALA A 222 6.13 15.13 21.45
N ASN A 223 5.71 15.88 22.48
CA ASN A 223 5.23 17.26 22.33
C ASN A 223 6.28 18.21 21.76
N THR A 224 7.55 18.04 22.13
CA THR A 224 8.66 18.85 21.59
C THR A 224 8.81 18.58 20.10
N VAL A 225 8.96 17.31 19.70
CA VAL A 225 9.14 16.94 18.29
C VAL A 225 7.89 17.29 17.45
N LEU A 226 6.68 17.11 17.99
CA LEU A 226 5.44 17.55 17.33
C LEU A 226 5.43 19.07 17.10
N SER A 227 5.89 19.86 18.07
CA SER A 227 5.92 21.33 17.94
C SER A 227 6.97 21.78 16.91
N GLU A 228 8.16 21.18 16.93
CA GLU A 228 9.21 21.45 15.95
C GLU A 228 8.79 21.02 14.54
N SER A 229 8.07 19.90 14.42
CA SER A 229 7.52 19.43 13.15
C SER A 229 6.47 20.38 12.59
N LEU A 230 5.57 20.92 13.43
CA LEU A 230 4.59 21.92 13.02
C LEU A 230 5.27 23.21 12.53
N ASP A 231 6.34 23.65 13.22
CA ASP A 231 7.14 24.79 12.80
C ASP A 231 7.83 24.54 11.44
N TYR A 232 8.42 23.36 11.25
CA TYR A 232 9.00 22.94 9.97
C TYR A 232 7.99 22.98 8.83
N LEU A 233 6.81 22.37 9.01
CA LEU A 233 5.76 22.31 8.00
C LEU A 233 5.18 23.70 7.68
N SER A 234 5.15 24.62 8.65
CA SER A 234 4.72 25.99 8.43
C SER A 234 5.67 26.79 7.51
N LYS A 235 6.95 26.41 7.48
CA LYS A 235 8.01 27.08 6.70
C LYS A 235 8.26 26.43 5.35
N ASN A 236 8.07 25.11 5.25
CA ASN A 236 8.35 24.33 4.05
C ASN A 236 7.04 23.88 3.42
N LYS A 237 6.44 24.71 2.56
CA LYS A 237 5.12 24.47 1.95
C LYS A 237 5.16 24.02 0.50
N ASP A 238 6.25 24.28 -0.19
CA ASP A 238 6.39 23.99 -1.61
C ASP A 238 6.63 22.50 -1.85
N PHE A 239 5.75 21.86 -2.63
CA PHE A 239 5.75 20.42 -2.85
C PHE A 239 7.05 19.88 -3.48
N GLU A 240 7.60 20.62 -4.45
CA GLU A 240 8.77 20.21 -5.22
C GLU A 240 10.06 20.32 -4.40
N THR A 241 10.20 21.38 -3.61
CA THR A 241 11.39 21.65 -2.80
C THR A 241 11.34 21.09 -1.37
N PHE A 242 10.20 20.52 -0.96
CA PHE A 242 10.05 19.90 0.36
C PHE A 242 11.06 18.78 0.59
N ASP A 243 11.94 18.93 1.60
CA ASP A 243 12.93 17.92 1.96
C ASP A 243 12.30 16.81 2.80
N ARG A 244 12.01 15.69 2.15
CA ARG A 244 11.38 14.51 2.74
C ARG A 244 12.37 13.68 3.56
N ILE A 245 13.66 13.78 3.26
CA ILE A 245 14.72 13.14 4.03
C ILE A 245 14.82 13.82 5.40
N GLU A 246 14.94 15.15 5.40
CA GLU A 246 14.98 15.91 6.65
C GLU A 246 13.70 15.67 7.46
N PHE A 247 12.53 15.77 6.81
CA PHE A 247 11.25 15.59 7.47
C PHE A 247 11.14 14.22 8.16
N TYR A 248 11.57 13.16 7.48
CA TYR A 248 11.63 11.82 8.03
C TYR A 248 12.58 11.71 9.22
N LYS A 249 13.85 12.08 9.02
CA LYS A 249 14.93 11.82 9.96
C LYS A 249 14.79 12.64 11.24
N LYS A 250 14.31 13.89 11.13
CA LYS A 250 14.17 14.81 12.28
C LYS A 250 12.83 14.70 13.00
N TYR A 251 11.74 14.36 12.31
CA TYR A 251 10.39 14.44 12.91
C TYR A 251 9.66 13.09 12.93
N ILE A 252 9.44 12.47 11.77
CA ILE A 252 8.63 11.24 11.68
C ILE A 252 9.27 10.08 12.44
N GLN A 253 10.55 9.79 12.16
CA GLN A 253 11.24 8.65 12.75
C GLN A 253 11.41 8.77 14.27
N PRO A 254 11.83 9.93 14.83
CA PRO A 254 11.87 10.10 16.29
C PRO A 254 10.51 10.00 16.97
N LEU A 255 9.44 10.52 16.37
CA LEU A 255 8.08 10.36 16.89
C LEU A 255 7.64 8.90 16.86
N TYR A 256 7.92 8.20 15.76
CA TYR A 256 7.54 6.80 15.60
C TYR A 256 8.19 5.90 16.65
N GLU A 257 9.48 6.11 16.92
CA GLU A 257 10.21 5.39 17.96
C GLU A 257 9.68 5.75 19.36
N GLU A 258 9.39 7.03 19.61
CA GLU A 258 8.91 7.49 20.91
C GLU A 258 7.54 6.91 21.27
N LEU A 259 6.59 7.00 20.35
CA LEU A 259 5.26 6.40 20.52
C LEU A 259 5.35 4.88 20.65
N GLY A 260 6.33 4.23 20.00
CA GLY A 260 6.58 2.79 20.15
C GLY A 260 6.91 2.33 21.58
N LYS A 261 7.24 3.25 22.51
CA LYS A 261 7.60 2.92 23.90
C LYS A 261 6.41 2.91 24.86
N TRP A 262 5.26 3.45 24.47
CA TRP A 262 4.17 3.74 25.42
C TRP A 262 3.24 2.54 25.61
N ASP A 263 2.83 1.83 24.57
CA ASP A 263 1.86 0.74 24.74
C ASP A 263 2.54 -0.65 24.74
N GLY A 264 2.33 -1.41 25.81
CA GLY A 264 2.77 -2.82 25.94
C GLY A 264 1.64 -3.84 25.74
N ARG A 265 0.44 -3.38 25.35
CA ARG A 265 -0.72 -4.25 25.09
C ARG A 265 -0.58 -5.00 23.78
N ALA A 266 -1.31 -6.11 23.68
CA ALA A 266 -1.26 -7.01 22.54
C ALA A 266 -1.56 -6.31 21.21
N ASP A 267 -0.93 -6.83 20.16
CA ASP A 267 -1.06 -6.33 18.79
C ASP A 267 -2.43 -6.71 18.18
N ASP A 268 -3.33 -5.73 18.12
CA ASP A 268 -4.65 -5.89 17.48
C ASP A 268 -4.54 -6.05 15.94
N LEU A 269 -3.40 -5.78 15.33
CA LEU A 269 -3.22 -5.73 13.87
C LEU A 269 -2.56 -6.97 13.27
N LYS A 270 -2.04 -7.89 14.09
CA LYS A 270 -1.20 -9.00 13.64
C LYS A 270 -1.79 -9.84 12.50
N GLU A 271 -3.10 -10.02 12.47
CA GLU A 271 -3.80 -10.82 11.44
C GLU A 271 -4.26 -9.99 10.24
N PHE A 272 -4.20 -8.66 10.32
CA PHE A 272 -4.71 -7.73 9.30
C PHE A 272 -3.60 -6.94 8.58
N SER A 273 -2.46 -6.71 9.24
CA SER A 273 -1.39 -5.83 8.79
C SER A 273 -0.08 -6.61 8.65
N GLY A 274 0.66 -6.34 7.57
CA GLY A 274 2.02 -6.86 7.42
C GLY A 274 3.08 -6.02 8.12
N TRP A 275 2.71 -4.84 8.61
CA TRP A 275 3.57 -4.01 9.45
C TRP A 275 3.86 -4.69 10.80
N ASN A 276 5.14 -4.85 11.14
CA ASN A 276 5.57 -5.32 12.45
C ASN A 276 5.48 -4.17 13.46
N VAL A 277 4.51 -4.25 14.37
CA VAL A 277 4.30 -3.23 15.40
C VAL A 277 5.49 -3.07 16.36
N ASN A 278 6.37 -4.06 16.48
CA ASN A 278 7.55 -3.96 17.34
C ASN A 278 8.75 -3.31 16.65
N SER A 279 8.67 -3.05 15.33
CA SER A 279 9.73 -2.39 14.60
C SER A 279 9.99 -0.99 15.16
N LYS A 280 11.27 -0.60 15.17
CA LYS A 280 11.71 0.70 15.70
C LYS A 280 12.01 1.71 14.60
N ASN A 281 12.19 1.27 13.36
CA ASN A 281 12.59 2.10 12.24
C ASN A 281 11.84 1.66 10.96
N PHE A 282 11.50 2.60 10.08
CA PHE A 282 10.82 2.28 8.82
C PHE A 282 11.72 1.49 7.88
N PHE A 283 13.00 1.85 7.81
CA PHE A 283 13.96 1.27 6.88
C PHE A 283 14.75 0.11 7.48
N SER A 284 14.28 -0.50 8.58
CA SER A 284 14.89 -1.72 9.13
C SER A 284 14.30 -2.99 8.50
N SER A 285 15.10 -4.06 8.46
CA SER A 285 14.69 -5.34 7.86
C SER A 285 13.51 -6.03 8.55
N ASP A 286 13.18 -5.60 9.77
CA ASP A 286 12.07 -6.12 10.56
C ASP A 286 10.82 -5.22 10.50
N PHE A 287 10.80 -4.17 9.67
CA PHE A 287 9.64 -3.27 9.55
C PHE A 287 8.37 -4.01 9.08
N LEU A 288 8.51 -4.96 8.16
CA LEU A 288 7.44 -5.87 7.75
C LEU A 288 7.68 -7.27 8.31
N ASP A 289 6.63 -7.94 8.75
CA ASP A 289 6.69 -9.35 9.14
C ASP A 289 6.59 -10.22 7.87
N PRO A 290 7.67 -10.91 7.44
CA PRO A 290 7.62 -11.75 6.24
C PRO A 290 6.60 -12.89 6.38
N TYR A 291 6.31 -13.35 7.60
CA TYR A 291 5.40 -14.48 7.83
C TYR A 291 3.93 -14.12 7.62
N PHE A 292 3.56 -12.83 7.67
CA PHE A 292 2.20 -12.35 7.33
C PHE A 292 1.83 -12.67 5.88
N TYR A 293 2.82 -12.76 5.00
CA TYR A 293 2.63 -12.97 3.56
C TYR A 293 2.78 -14.42 3.11
N THR A 294 3.02 -15.34 4.06
CA THR A 294 3.27 -16.75 3.74
C THR A 294 2.33 -17.66 4.53
N LEU A 295 2.12 -18.88 4.04
CA LEU A 295 1.44 -19.91 4.83
C LEU A 295 2.36 -20.54 5.89
N LEU A 296 3.65 -20.19 5.89
CA LEU A 296 4.66 -20.68 6.83
C LEU A 296 4.57 -19.90 8.14
N LYS A 297 4.55 -20.60 9.27
CA LYS A 297 4.59 -19.94 10.58
C LYS A 297 6.05 -19.72 11.03
N PRO A 298 6.33 -18.66 11.82
CA PRO A 298 7.67 -18.43 12.36
C PRO A 298 8.24 -19.63 13.13
N SER A 299 7.38 -20.39 13.83
CA SER A 299 7.77 -21.59 14.59
C SER A 299 8.09 -22.81 13.72
N GLU A 300 7.73 -22.78 12.45
CA GLU A 300 8.00 -23.86 11.49
C GLU A 300 9.30 -23.60 10.73
N ASP A 301 9.73 -22.33 10.59
CA ASP A 301 10.93 -21.97 9.84
C ASP A 301 12.22 -22.27 10.61
N ASN A 302 13.20 -22.85 9.92
CA ASN A 302 14.51 -23.19 10.49
C ASN A 302 15.54 -23.39 9.38
N ALA A 303 16.82 -23.49 9.76
CA ALA A 303 17.92 -23.62 8.78
C ALA A 303 17.80 -24.88 7.92
N GLN A 304 17.39 -26.00 8.52
CA GLN A 304 17.26 -27.28 7.81
C GLN A 304 16.13 -27.26 6.78
N LEU A 305 15.03 -26.58 7.09
CA LEU A 305 13.92 -26.33 6.16
C LEU A 305 14.36 -25.45 5.00
N ARG A 306 15.06 -24.35 5.28
CA ARG A 306 15.62 -23.45 4.25
C ARG A 306 16.60 -24.16 3.33
N ASP A 307 17.48 -25.00 3.87
CA ASP A 307 18.44 -25.77 3.08
C ASP A 307 17.76 -26.79 2.16
N LEU A 308 16.68 -27.43 2.63
CA LEU A 308 15.86 -28.30 1.79
C LEU A 308 15.17 -27.50 0.69
N GLY A 309 14.63 -26.33 1.00
CA GLY A 309 14.06 -25.40 0.02
C GLY A 309 15.05 -24.96 -1.04
N LYS A 310 16.26 -24.57 -0.61
CA LYS A 310 17.39 -24.23 -1.50
C LYS A 310 17.66 -25.40 -2.43
N LYS A 311 17.83 -26.62 -1.91
CA LYS A 311 18.06 -27.82 -2.76
C LYS A 311 16.96 -28.03 -3.80
N ILE A 312 15.69 -27.88 -3.43
CA ILE A 312 14.56 -28.00 -4.35
C ILE A 312 14.61 -26.91 -5.43
N PHE A 313 14.90 -25.66 -5.06
CA PHE A 313 14.94 -24.51 -5.96
C PHE A 313 15.93 -24.68 -7.14
N TYR A 314 17.06 -25.35 -6.90
CA TYR A 314 18.09 -25.60 -7.92
C TYR A 314 17.97 -26.97 -8.62
N ASP A 315 17.15 -27.91 -8.12
CA ASP A 315 17.07 -29.26 -8.69
C ASP A 315 16.22 -29.29 -9.97
N GLN A 316 16.82 -29.61 -11.12
CA GLN A 316 16.09 -29.71 -12.39
C GLN A 316 15.07 -30.86 -12.44
N ASN A 317 15.16 -31.84 -11.53
CA ASN A 317 14.22 -32.95 -11.44
C ASN A 317 12.80 -32.50 -11.07
N VAL A 318 12.63 -31.24 -10.65
CA VAL A 318 11.31 -30.65 -10.39
C VAL A 318 10.55 -30.29 -11.67
N SER A 319 11.18 -30.37 -12.85
CA SER A 319 10.52 -30.19 -14.15
C SER A 319 10.19 -31.53 -14.82
N GLY A 320 9.26 -31.50 -15.76
CA GLY A 320 8.81 -32.66 -16.53
C GLY A 320 9.93 -33.23 -17.41
N ASN A 321 10.67 -32.37 -18.10
CA ASN A 321 11.79 -32.74 -18.98
C ASN A 321 13.15 -32.85 -18.26
N GLU A 322 13.19 -32.57 -16.96
CA GLU A 322 14.40 -32.62 -16.11
C GLU A 322 15.53 -31.69 -16.54
N LYS A 323 15.20 -30.61 -17.27
CA LYS A 323 16.17 -29.61 -17.76
C LYS A 323 16.00 -28.22 -17.16
N MET A 324 14.95 -28.01 -16.36
CA MET A 324 14.60 -26.70 -15.81
C MET A 324 14.38 -26.79 -14.29
N SER A 325 14.83 -25.76 -13.58
CA SER A 325 14.57 -25.52 -12.15
C SER A 325 14.19 -24.06 -11.95
N CYS A 326 13.82 -23.66 -10.72
CA CYS A 326 13.51 -22.26 -10.42
C CYS A 326 14.72 -21.36 -10.75
N ALA A 327 15.92 -21.85 -10.43
CA ALA A 327 17.18 -21.17 -10.71
C ALA A 327 17.51 -21.03 -12.21
N SER A 328 16.80 -21.71 -13.12
CA SER A 328 17.00 -21.52 -14.56
C SER A 328 16.54 -20.15 -15.05
N CYS A 329 15.54 -19.56 -14.38
CA CYS A 329 14.98 -18.23 -14.70
C CYS A 329 15.24 -17.18 -13.60
N HIS A 330 15.69 -17.62 -12.41
CA HIS A 330 15.92 -16.77 -11.25
C HIS A 330 17.35 -16.98 -10.72
N LEU A 331 18.33 -16.37 -11.38
CA LEU A 331 19.76 -16.54 -11.10
C LEU A 331 20.23 -15.61 -9.97
N PRO A 332 20.84 -16.12 -8.88
CA PRO A 332 21.26 -15.31 -7.74
C PRO A 332 22.17 -14.13 -8.09
N GLU A 333 23.12 -14.33 -9.02
CA GLU A 333 24.07 -13.33 -9.48
C GLU A 333 23.40 -12.12 -10.16
N ASN A 334 22.17 -12.30 -10.65
CA ASN A 334 21.36 -11.30 -11.34
C ASN A 334 20.16 -10.87 -10.48
N ALA A 335 20.35 -10.83 -9.16
CA ALA A 335 19.29 -10.55 -8.20
C ALA A 335 18.05 -11.44 -8.41
N PHE A 336 18.24 -12.73 -8.69
CA PHE A 336 17.17 -13.70 -8.99
C PHE A 336 16.31 -13.36 -10.22
N THR A 337 16.94 -12.86 -11.28
CA THR A 337 16.37 -12.74 -12.64
C THR A 337 17.21 -13.53 -13.65
N ASP A 338 16.83 -13.54 -14.93
CA ASP A 338 17.61 -14.17 -16.01
C ASP A 338 18.22 -13.18 -17.00
N LEU A 339 18.01 -11.87 -16.80
CA LEU A 339 18.42 -10.77 -17.68
C LEU A 339 17.97 -10.90 -19.14
N LYS A 340 16.86 -11.61 -19.39
CA LYS A 340 16.28 -11.76 -20.74
C LYS A 340 15.03 -10.90 -20.89
N VAL A 341 14.73 -10.54 -22.13
CA VAL A 341 13.45 -9.90 -22.50
C VAL A 341 12.28 -10.76 -22.00
N LYS A 342 12.32 -12.06 -22.33
CA LYS A 342 11.40 -13.09 -21.82
C LYS A 342 12.18 -14.37 -21.56
N SER A 343 11.82 -15.10 -20.51
CA SER A 343 12.51 -16.34 -20.14
C SER A 343 12.28 -17.44 -21.16
N GLN A 344 13.27 -18.32 -21.29
CA GLN A 344 13.17 -19.48 -22.18
C GLN A 344 12.13 -20.46 -21.64
N SER A 345 11.28 -20.97 -22.53
CA SER A 345 10.33 -22.02 -22.21
C SER A 345 11.05 -23.38 -22.12
N ASN A 346 10.40 -24.36 -21.50
CA ASN A 346 10.80 -25.77 -21.64
C ASN A 346 10.60 -26.34 -23.06
N VAL A 347 9.83 -25.65 -23.91
CA VAL A 347 9.68 -25.94 -25.34
C VAL A 347 10.76 -25.21 -26.12
N GLU A 348 11.57 -25.98 -26.84
CA GLU A 348 12.69 -25.46 -27.62
C GLU A 348 12.23 -24.38 -28.62
N GLY A 349 12.97 -23.26 -28.67
CA GLY A 349 12.70 -22.12 -29.54
C GLY A 349 11.54 -21.22 -29.09
N LYS A 350 10.91 -21.47 -27.94
CA LYS A 350 9.84 -20.63 -27.38
C LYS A 350 10.28 -19.92 -26.10
N THR A 351 9.61 -18.80 -25.80
CA THR A 351 9.73 -18.09 -24.53
C THR A 351 8.39 -18.13 -23.80
N VAL A 352 8.42 -17.92 -22.49
CA VAL A 352 7.21 -17.55 -21.74
C VAL A 352 6.72 -16.16 -22.15
N LEU A 353 5.54 -15.76 -21.66
CA LEU A 353 4.89 -14.51 -22.07
C LEU A 353 5.60 -13.24 -21.57
N ARG A 354 6.22 -13.28 -20.39
CA ARG A 354 6.71 -12.10 -19.65
C ARG A 354 8.18 -12.23 -19.23
N ASN A 355 8.79 -11.10 -18.89
CA ASN A 355 10.07 -11.02 -18.19
C ASN A 355 10.00 -11.73 -16.82
N SER A 356 11.12 -12.25 -16.34
CA SER A 356 11.23 -12.91 -15.03
C SER A 356 11.50 -11.87 -13.94
N PRO A 357 10.56 -11.62 -13.01
CA PRO A 357 10.77 -10.64 -11.96
C PRO A 357 11.79 -11.15 -10.94
N SER A 358 12.48 -10.22 -10.28
CA SER A 358 13.36 -10.57 -9.16
C SER A 358 12.60 -11.28 -8.04
N LEU A 359 13.23 -12.27 -7.42
CA LEU A 359 12.73 -12.89 -6.18
C LEU A 359 13.22 -12.17 -4.92
N TYR A 360 14.11 -11.18 -5.03
CA TYR A 360 14.50 -10.38 -3.87
C TYR A 360 13.29 -9.61 -3.34
N ASN A 361 13.06 -9.73 -2.03
CA ASN A 361 11.94 -9.12 -1.31
C ASN A 361 10.54 -9.57 -1.79
N ALA A 362 10.45 -10.58 -2.67
CA ALA A 362 9.19 -11.07 -3.23
C ALA A 362 8.25 -11.66 -2.16
N VAL A 363 8.77 -12.00 -0.98
CA VAL A 363 7.97 -12.41 0.18
C VAL A 363 6.98 -11.33 0.61
N PHE A 364 7.32 -10.05 0.47
CA PHE A 364 6.46 -8.93 0.88
C PHE A 364 5.44 -8.60 -0.21
N ALA A 365 4.61 -9.58 -0.57
CA ALA A 365 3.54 -9.45 -1.54
C ALA A 365 2.31 -10.24 -1.10
N LYS A 366 1.14 -9.63 -1.23
CA LYS A 366 -0.18 -10.27 -1.07
C LYS A 366 -0.70 -10.86 -2.37
N ARG A 367 -0.15 -10.41 -3.50
CA ARG A 367 -0.49 -10.91 -4.83
C ARG A 367 0.78 -11.10 -5.66
N PHE A 368 0.89 -12.24 -6.34
CA PHE A 368 2.06 -12.67 -7.12
C PHE A 368 1.76 -12.67 -8.61
N PHE A 369 2.82 -12.66 -9.42
CA PHE A 369 2.84 -12.38 -10.86
C PHE A 369 2.49 -10.93 -11.23
N TYR A 370 2.89 -10.51 -12.43
CA TYR A 370 2.55 -9.19 -12.97
C TYR A 370 1.03 -8.96 -13.14
N ASP A 371 0.23 -10.00 -13.32
CA ASP A 371 -1.24 -9.92 -13.43
C ASP A 371 -1.96 -10.20 -12.10
N MET A 372 -1.20 -10.30 -10.99
CA MET A 372 -1.72 -10.54 -9.64
C MET A 372 -2.53 -11.84 -9.47
N ARG A 373 -2.43 -12.82 -10.39
CA ARG A 373 -3.34 -13.98 -10.39
C ARG A 373 -3.18 -14.95 -9.20
N ALA A 374 -2.08 -14.90 -8.45
CA ALA A 374 -1.82 -15.77 -7.31
C ALA A 374 -1.85 -14.99 -5.98
N PHE A 375 -2.45 -15.56 -4.94
CA PHE A 375 -2.70 -14.92 -3.64
C PHE A 375 -1.63 -15.20 -2.57
N TYR A 376 -0.76 -16.18 -2.81
CA TYR A 376 0.33 -16.56 -1.91
C TYR A 376 1.41 -17.30 -2.69
N LEU A 377 2.60 -17.37 -2.11
CA LEU A 377 3.79 -17.91 -2.76
C LEU A 377 3.62 -19.37 -3.20
N GLU A 378 2.95 -20.19 -2.40
CA GLU A 378 2.71 -21.61 -2.72
C GLU A 378 1.81 -21.78 -3.94
N GLN A 379 0.84 -20.89 -4.14
CA GLN A 379 0.00 -20.86 -5.34
C GLN A 379 0.80 -20.38 -6.56
N GLN A 380 1.70 -19.42 -6.38
CA GLN A 380 2.61 -18.98 -7.43
C GLN A 380 3.47 -20.16 -7.92
N ALA A 381 4.09 -20.90 -7.01
CA ALA A 381 4.88 -22.08 -7.34
C ALA A 381 4.03 -23.18 -8.02
N GLU A 382 2.80 -23.38 -7.57
CA GLU A 382 1.86 -24.32 -8.20
C GLU A 382 1.58 -23.96 -9.67
N HIS A 383 1.34 -22.67 -9.97
CA HIS A 383 1.12 -22.24 -11.35
C HIS A 383 2.32 -22.55 -12.25
N VAL A 384 3.56 -22.35 -11.76
CA VAL A 384 4.79 -22.68 -12.52
C VAL A 384 4.94 -24.19 -12.75
N ILE A 385 4.64 -25.00 -11.72
CA ILE A 385 4.74 -26.47 -11.78
C ILE A 385 3.85 -27.04 -12.89
N TYR A 386 2.61 -26.56 -12.99
CA TYR A 386 1.62 -27.06 -13.95
C TYR A 386 1.67 -26.37 -15.32
N ASN A 387 2.37 -25.24 -15.46
CA ASN A 387 2.42 -24.53 -16.74
C ASN A 387 3.18 -25.34 -17.79
N GLU A 388 2.52 -25.60 -18.92
CA GLU A 388 3.05 -26.38 -20.04
C GLU A 388 4.31 -25.77 -20.67
N GLN A 389 4.48 -24.45 -20.57
CA GLN A 389 5.64 -23.72 -21.08
C GLN A 389 6.78 -23.56 -20.05
N GLU A 390 6.56 -23.94 -18.79
CA GLU A 390 7.54 -23.85 -17.70
C GLU A 390 7.91 -25.26 -17.22
N PHE A 391 7.44 -25.72 -16.06
CA PHE A 391 7.87 -27.04 -15.57
C PHE A 391 7.11 -28.19 -16.21
N ASN A 392 5.89 -27.98 -16.70
CA ASN A 392 5.05 -28.98 -17.37
C ASN A 392 5.03 -30.34 -16.64
N THR A 393 4.66 -30.33 -15.36
CA THR A 393 4.63 -31.53 -14.53
C THR A 393 3.55 -31.41 -13.45
N SER A 394 3.54 -32.33 -12.49
CA SER A 394 2.64 -32.31 -11.35
C SER A 394 3.38 -32.51 -10.04
N TYR A 395 2.76 -32.10 -8.93
CA TYR A 395 3.29 -32.41 -7.59
C TYR A 395 3.48 -33.91 -7.41
N GLU A 396 2.57 -34.76 -7.89
CA GLU A 396 2.71 -36.22 -7.76
C GLU A 396 3.99 -36.73 -8.43
N SER A 397 4.26 -36.27 -9.66
CA SER A 397 5.46 -36.62 -10.41
C SER A 397 6.73 -36.17 -9.67
N ILE A 398 6.78 -34.90 -9.25
CA ILE A 398 7.92 -34.35 -8.48
C ILE A 398 8.15 -35.17 -7.22
N ILE A 399 7.12 -35.39 -6.41
CA ILE A 399 7.22 -36.12 -5.14
C ILE A 399 7.67 -37.57 -5.38
N LYS A 400 7.23 -38.22 -6.45
CA LYS A 400 7.71 -39.56 -6.84
C LYS A 400 9.21 -39.56 -7.14
N LYS A 401 9.71 -38.58 -7.90
CA LYS A 401 11.14 -38.41 -8.20
C LYS A 401 11.96 -38.15 -6.92
N LEU A 402 11.51 -37.22 -6.06
CA LEU A 402 12.18 -36.91 -4.80
C LEU A 402 12.20 -38.11 -3.83
N LYS A 403 11.14 -38.93 -3.81
CA LYS A 403 11.09 -40.18 -3.03
C LYS A 403 12.05 -41.26 -3.52
N ALA A 404 12.50 -41.23 -4.77
CA ALA A 404 13.49 -42.18 -5.26
C ALA A 404 14.90 -41.87 -4.76
N LYS A 405 15.18 -40.60 -4.42
CA LYS A 405 16.51 -40.08 -4.07
C LYS A 405 16.82 -40.19 -2.57
N PRO A 406 17.87 -40.94 -2.15
CA PRO A 406 18.25 -41.09 -0.73
C PRO A 406 18.55 -39.76 -0.01
N GLU A 407 19.15 -38.81 -0.72
CA GLU A 407 19.50 -37.48 -0.24
C GLU A 407 18.27 -36.66 0.18
N TYR A 408 17.17 -36.76 -0.56
CA TYR A 408 15.91 -36.10 -0.21
C TYR A 408 15.21 -36.79 0.95
N LYS A 409 15.23 -38.13 1.01
CA LYS A 409 14.73 -38.86 2.21
C LYS A 409 15.44 -38.40 3.49
N LYS A 410 16.76 -38.21 3.42
CA LYS A 410 17.54 -37.67 4.55
C LYS A 410 17.12 -36.23 4.84
N ALA A 411 17.12 -35.35 3.84
CA ALA A 411 16.82 -33.93 4.02
C ALA A 411 15.41 -33.68 4.60
N PHE A 412 14.38 -34.38 4.11
CA PHE A 412 13.02 -34.26 4.65
C PHE A 412 12.89 -34.77 6.08
N ARG A 413 13.54 -35.89 6.45
CA ARG A 413 13.58 -36.37 7.85
C ARG A 413 14.28 -35.40 8.79
N THR A 414 15.24 -34.64 8.29
CA THR A 414 15.94 -33.61 9.07
C THR A 414 15.12 -32.33 9.21
N ALA A 415 14.41 -31.91 8.15
CA ALA A 415 13.64 -30.66 8.14
C ALA A 415 12.26 -30.78 8.81
N PHE A 416 11.64 -31.96 8.80
CA PHE A 416 10.29 -32.18 9.30
C PHE A 416 10.22 -33.32 10.32
N LYS A 417 9.46 -33.11 11.40
CA LYS A 417 9.25 -34.13 12.44
C LYS A 417 8.65 -35.43 11.89
N ASP A 418 7.78 -35.35 10.88
CA ASP A 418 7.16 -36.52 10.25
C ASP A 418 8.00 -37.12 9.10
N GLY A 419 9.05 -36.42 8.66
CA GLY A 419 9.92 -36.79 7.56
C GLY A 419 9.22 -37.04 6.22
N LYS A 420 7.97 -36.61 6.05
CA LYS A 420 7.16 -36.96 4.87
C LYS A 420 7.58 -36.13 3.66
N ILE A 421 7.75 -36.81 2.53
CA ILE A 421 7.91 -36.18 1.22
C ILE A 421 6.52 -36.11 0.58
N ASN A 422 5.87 -34.94 0.68
CA ASN A 422 4.52 -34.67 0.17
C ASN A 422 4.41 -33.21 -0.33
N LYS A 423 3.29 -32.86 -0.97
CA LYS A 423 3.03 -31.50 -1.49
C LYS A 423 3.22 -30.43 -0.41
N GLN A 424 2.63 -30.62 0.77
CA GLN A 424 2.67 -29.64 1.85
C GLN A 424 4.11 -29.33 2.32
N ASN A 425 4.90 -30.35 2.62
CA ASN A 425 6.28 -30.20 3.09
C ASN A 425 7.20 -29.69 1.97
N PHE A 426 6.94 -30.08 0.72
CA PHE A 426 7.63 -29.49 -0.44
C PHE A 426 7.38 -27.98 -0.53
N SER A 427 6.11 -27.56 -0.49
CA SER A 427 5.74 -26.15 -0.59
C SER A 427 6.29 -25.35 0.58
N LYS A 428 6.20 -25.85 1.83
CA LYS A 428 6.80 -25.20 3.01
C LYS A 428 8.31 -25.01 2.88
N ALA A 429 9.04 -26.02 2.39
CA ALA A 429 10.48 -25.92 2.20
C ALA A 429 10.83 -24.86 1.15
N LEU A 430 10.16 -24.89 -0.01
CA LEU A 430 10.37 -23.89 -1.06
C LEU A 430 10.03 -22.48 -0.57
N SER A 431 8.88 -22.30 0.10
CA SER A 431 8.47 -21.03 0.68
C SER A 431 9.48 -20.51 1.70
N SER A 432 9.98 -21.37 2.59
CA SER A 432 11.02 -21.02 3.57
C SER A 432 12.30 -20.49 2.91
N TYR A 433 12.74 -21.09 1.80
CA TYR A 433 13.90 -20.57 1.06
C TYR A 433 13.63 -19.23 0.40
N VAL A 434 12.56 -19.11 -0.39
CA VAL A 434 12.23 -17.86 -1.10
C VAL A 434 11.90 -16.73 -0.12
N ALA A 435 11.21 -17.02 0.97
CA ALA A 435 10.93 -16.08 2.05
C ALA A 435 12.19 -15.59 2.78
N SER A 436 13.32 -16.28 2.62
CA SER A 436 14.61 -15.82 3.14
C SER A 436 15.39 -14.90 2.20
N LEU A 437 14.90 -14.71 0.96
CA LEU A 437 15.53 -13.89 -0.07
C LEU A 437 15.09 -12.43 0.05
N TYR A 438 15.31 -11.79 1.19
CA TYR A 438 15.05 -10.36 1.36
C TYR A 438 16.16 -9.67 2.13
N SER A 439 16.38 -8.39 1.83
CA SER A 439 17.45 -7.60 2.43
C SER A 439 17.10 -6.11 2.44
N PHE A 440 17.48 -5.43 3.52
CA PHE A 440 17.28 -3.99 3.76
C PHE A 440 18.58 -3.37 4.30
N GLU A 441 19.70 -3.74 3.68
CA GLU A 441 21.06 -3.26 3.98
C GLU A 441 21.66 -2.56 2.75
N SER A 442 20.81 -1.94 1.93
CA SER A 442 21.28 -1.10 0.83
C SER A 442 21.89 0.20 1.37
N ASP A 443 22.67 0.89 0.54
CA ASP A 443 23.26 2.18 0.92
C ASP A 443 22.20 3.19 1.36
N PHE A 444 21.02 3.15 0.72
CA PHE A 444 19.88 3.98 1.12
C PHE A 444 19.32 3.60 2.50
N ASP A 445 19.20 2.30 2.79
CA ASP A 445 18.68 1.83 4.08
C ASP A 445 19.59 2.27 5.23
N HIS A 446 20.90 2.08 5.07
CA HIS A 446 21.90 2.57 6.02
C HIS A 446 21.82 4.10 6.18
N PHE A 447 21.62 4.84 5.09
CA PHE A 447 21.48 6.30 5.15
C PHE A 447 20.25 6.78 5.91
N MET A 448 19.10 6.16 5.69
CA MET A 448 17.88 6.49 6.42
C MET A 448 17.97 6.15 7.90
N ARG A 449 18.83 5.18 8.27
CA ARG A 449 19.15 4.84 9.66
C ARG A 449 20.31 5.63 10.28
N ASN A 450 20.88 6.60 9.57
CA ASN A 450 22.06 7.39 9.99
C ASN A 450 23.35 6.55 10.16
N GLU A 451 23.46 5.41 9.47
CA GLU A 451 24.60 4.50 9.55
C GLU A 451 25.67 4.80 8.50
N LYS A 452 25.29 5.45 7.39
CA LYS A 452 26.16 5.77 6.25
C LYS A 452 25.65 7.00 5.49
N GLU A 453 26.53 7.79 4.87
CA GLU A 453 26.12 8.86 3.95
C GLU A 453 26.02 8.37 2.49
N ILE A 454 25.14 9.02 1.72
CA ILE A 454 25.02 8.84 0.27
C ILE A 454 25.33 10.16 -0.44
N SER A 455 25.56 10.11 -1.76
CA SER A 455 25.82 11.31 -2.57
C SER A 455 24.67 12.32 -2.52
N GLU A 456 24.99 13.60 -2.70
CA GLU A 456 23.99 14.66 -2.79
C GLU A 456 23.03 14.47 -3.98
N ASP A 457 23.50 13.90 -5.10
CA ASP A 457 22.64 13.58 -6.24
C ASP A 457 21.63 12.48 -5.90
N ALA A 458 22.01 11.48 -5.10
CA ALA A 458 21.06 10.46 -4.63
C ALA A 458 20.04 11.04 -3.63
N LYS A 459 20.44 12.00 -2.77
CA LYS A 459 19.50 12.70 -1.88
C LYS A 459 18.47 13.52 -2.67
N LYS A 460 18.92 14.27 -3.67
CA LYS A 460 18.04 15.01 -4.60
C LYS A 460 17.14 14.05 -5.39
N GLY A 461 17.70 12.94 -5.86
CA GLY A 461 16.99 11.88 -6.55
C GLY A 461 15.84 11.29 -5.74
N TYR A 462 16.05 11.06 -4.44
CA TYR A 462 14.99 10.60 -3.54
C TYR A 462 13.88 11.63 -3.36
N ASN A 463 14.22 12.91 -3.17
CA ASN A 463 13.22 13.97 -3.06
C ASN A 463 12.42 14.16 -4.36
N LEU A 464 13.06 14.01 -5.53
CA LEU A 464 12.36 13.97 -6.82
C LEU A 464 11.42 12.76 -6.92
N PHE A 465 11.92 11.56 -6.59
CA PHE A 465 11.15 10.31 -6.62
C PHE A 465 9.90 10.37 -5.73
N MET A 466 10.02 10.96 -4.55
CA MET A 466 8.93 11.10 -3.58
C MET A 466 8.06 12.35 -3.80
N GLY A 467 8.43 13.23 -4.73
CA GLY A 467 7.78 14.51 -4.98
C GLY A 467 7.48 14.68 -6.47
N LYS A 468 8.14 15.65 -7.13
CA LYS A 468 7.89 16.04 -8.53
C LYS A 468 7.76 14.89 -9.54
N ALA A 469 8.52 13.80 -9.39
CA ALA A 469 8.46 12.66 -10.31
C ALA A 469 7.28 11.72 -10.04
N ASN A 470 6.51 11.95 -8.98
CA ASN A 470 5.33 11.19 -8.55
C ASN A 470 5.54 9.66 -8.42
N CYS A 471 6.77 9.18 -8.34
CA CYS A 471 7.04 7.74 -8.34
C CYS A 471 6.55 7.08 -7.05
N ALA A 472 6.61 7.79 -5.92
CA ALA A 472 6.21 7.27 -4.61
C ALA A 472 4.70 7.21 -4.37
N THR A 473 3.87 7.67 -5.31
CA THR A 473 2.41 7.45 -5.24
C THR A 473 2.02 6.02 -5.61
N CYS A 474 2.95 5.25 -6.22
CA CYS A 474 2.78 3.82 -6.48
C CYS A 474 3.94 2.97 -5.90
N HIS A 475 5.16 3.52 -5.83
CA HIS A 475 6.32 2.83 -5.26
C HIS A 475 6.56 3.23 -3.80
N PHE A 476 5.66 2.82 -2.91
CA PHE A 476 5.63 3.29 -1.52
C PHE A 476 6.87 2.91 -0.71
N ALA A 477 7.45 3.87 -0.01
CA ALA A 477 8.46 3.62 1.01
C ALA A 477 7.89 2.77 2.16
N PRO A 478 8.73 1.98 2.86
CA PRO A 478 10.16 1.77 2.64
C PRO A 478 10.45 0.64 1.63
N HIS A 479 9.44 -0.08 1.15
CA HIS A 479 9.63 -1.23 0.26
C HIS A 479 9.81 -0.84 -1.22
N PHE A 480 9.43 0.38 -1.56
CA PHE A 480 9.45 0.97 -2.91
C PHE A 480 8.71 0.12 -3.94
N SER A 481 7.54 -0.37 -3.56
CA SER A 481 6.64 -1.20 -4.38
C SER A 481 5.20 -0.77 -4.17
N GLY A 482 4.28 -1.25 -5.00
CA GLY A 482 2.85 -1.08 -4.75
C GLY A 482 2.31 -2.02 -3.67
N LEU A 483 2.90 -1.98 -2.48
CA LEU A 483 2.38 -2.63 -1.27
C LEU A 483 1.82 -1.52 -0.39
N VAL A 484 0.50 -1.43 -0.33
CA VAL A 484 -0.20 -0.20 0.05
C VAL A 484 -0.06 0.07 1.56
N PRO A 485 0.53 1.21 1.97
CA PRO A 485 0.61 1.62 3.36
C PRO A 485 -0.76 2.13 3.89
N PRO A 486 -0.93 2.27 5.22
CA PRO A 486 0.04 1.96 6.27
C PRO A 486 -0.06 0.51 6.78
N PHE A 487 -1.01 -0.28 6.29
CA PHE A 487 -1.22 -1.67 6.73
C PHE A 487 -0.42 -2.70 5.93
N TYR A 488 0.04 -2.37 4.71
CA TYR A 488 0.82 -3.25 3.85
C TYR A 488 0.15 -4.61 3.61
N ASN A 489 -1.17 -4.63 3.51
CA ASN A 489 -1.98 -5.85 3.40
C ASN A 489 -2.65 -6.03 2.04
N GLU A 490 -2.29 -5.17 1.08
CA GLU A 490 -2.79 -5.18 -0.29
C GLU A 490 -1.68 -4.78 -1.26
N ASN A 491 -1.69 -5.37 -2.45
CA ASN A 491 -0.89 -4.87 -3.56
C ASN A 491 -1.79 -4.15 -4.56
N GLU A 492 -1.28 -3.06 -5.14
CA GLU A 492 -1.93 -2.37 -6.24
C GLU A 492 -1.38 -2.81 -7.61
N SER A 493 -2.03 -2.32 -8.66
CA SER A 493 -1.65 -2.52 -10.04
C SER A 493 -2.05 -1.30 -10.86
N GLU A 494 -1.19 -0.90 -11.79
CA GLU A 494 -1.36 0.30 -12.60
C GLU A 494 -1.61 -0.04 -14.06
N VAL A 495 -2.32 0.86 -14.74
CA VAL A 495 -2.50 0.87 -16.19
C VAL A 495 -1.67 2.03 -16.70
N LEU A 496 -0.49 1.73 -17.23
CA LEU A 496 0.47 2.76 -17.66
C LEU A 496 0.48 2.98 -19.17
N GLY A 497 -0.08 2.05 -19.95
CA GLY A 497 0.04 2.06 -21.41
C GLY A 497 1.44 1.69 -21.91
N VAL A 498 2.08 0.68 -21.27
CA VAL A 498 3.42 0.21 -21.63
C VAL A 498 3.48 -0.18 -23.11
N THR A 499 4.52 0.28 -23.79
CA THR A 499 4.74 0.07 -25.22
C THR A 499 5.58 -1.18 -25.51
N ARG A 500 5.52 -1.66 -26.76
CA ARG A 500 6.35 -2.77 -27.25
C ARG A 500 7.84 -2.42 -27.39
N LYS A 501 8.16 -1.13 -27.45
CA LYS A 501 9.51 -0.57 -27.63
C LYS A 501 9.67 0.73 -26.84
N PRO A 502 10.89 1.13 -26.47
CA PRO A 502 11.15 2.41 -25.82
C PRO A 502 10.70 3.63 -26.64
N VAL A 503 10.50 4.76 -25.97
CA VAL A 503 9.94 6.00 -26.55
C VAL A 503 10.72 6.51 -27.77
N ASN A 504 12.04 6.29 -27.78
CA ASN A 504 12.96 6.68 -28.85
C ASN A 504 12.88 5.79 -30.11
N GLN A 505 12.10 4.69 -30.08
CA GLN A 505 11.95 3.75 -31.20
C GLN A 505 10.52 3.78 -31.75
N LYS A 506 10.35 4.33 -32.95
CA LYS A 506 9.05 4.43 -33.64
C LYS A 506 8.80 3.21 -34.57
N PRO A 507 7.54 2.87 -34.89
CA PRO A 507 6.30 3.41 -34.32
C PRO A 507 6.08 2.97 -32.86
N LEU A 508 5.36 3.80 -32.08
CA LEU A 508 4.92 3.42 -30.74
C LEU A 508 3.62 2.63 -30.84
N GLU A 509 3.59 1.50 -30.17
CA GLU A 509 2.45 0.59 -30.12
C GLU A 509 2.32 0.05 -28.70
N LEU A 510 1.07 -0.09 -28.23
CA LEU A 510 0.77 -0.73 -26.96
C LEU A 510 1.22 -2.19 -26.97
N ASP A 511 1.68 -2.66 -25.81
CA ASP A 511 1.90 -4.08 -25.58
C ASP A 511 0.60 -4.88 -25.72
N ASP A 512 0.70 -6.09 -26.28
CA ASP A 512 -0.46 -6.95 -26.54
C ASP A 512 -0.99 -7.64 -25.29
N ASP A 513 -0.17 -7.73 -24.24
CA ASP A 513 -0.58 -8.34 -22.99
C ASP A 513 -1.59 -7.46 -22.27
N LYS A 514 -2.81 -7.98 -22.11
CA LYS A 514 -3.90 -7.30 -21.41
C LYS A 514 -3.76 -7.33 -19.89
N GLY A 515 -2.74 -8.00 -19.34
CA GLY A 515 -2.44 -7.97 -17.92
C GLY A 515 -3.53 -8.63 -17.06
N ARG A 516 -3.92 -7.95 -15.98
CA ARG A 516 -4.80 -8.47 -14.92
C ARG A 516 -6.19 -8.89 -15.40
N VAL A 517 -6.76 -8.26 -16.44
CA VAL A 517 -8.08 -8.67 -16.97
C VAL A 517 -8.11 -10.12 -17.49
N ASN A 518 -6.98 -10.64 -17.97
CA ASN A 518 -6.84 -12.02 -18.45
C ASN A 518 -6.46 -13.02 -17.34
N SER A 519 -6.46 -12.58 -16.08
CA SER A 519 -6.22 -13.43 -14.92
C SER A 519 -7.28 -14.53 -14.77
N LEU A 520 -6.89 -15.64 -14.15
CA LEU A 520 -7.80 -16.73 -13.79
C LEU A 520 -8.83 -16.32 -12.71
N VAL A 521 -8.64 -15.15 -12.08
CA VAL A 521 -9.53 -14.61 -11.05
C VAL A 521 -10.76 -13.96 -11.72
N LYS A 522 -11.80 -14.75 -11.98
CA LYS A 522 -13.01 -14.32 -12.73
C LYS A 522 -13.69 -13.05 -12.21
N LYS A 523 -13.63 -12.78 -10.90
CA LYS A 523 -14.20 -11.56 -10.28
C LYS A 523 -13.48 -10.27 -10.70
N GLU A 524 -12.29 -10.39 -11.27
CA GLU A 524 -11.45 -9.28 -11.72
C GLU A 524 -11.48 -9.13 -13.25
N ASN A 525 -12.40 -9.80 -13.95
CA ASN A 525 -12.63 -9.54 -15.36
C ASN A 525 -13.46 -8.26 -15.53
N SER A 526 -12.80 -7.10 -15.39
CA SER A 526 -13.39 -5.77 -15.56
C SER A 526 -12.52 -4.90 -16.46
N TRP A 527 -13.15 -3.99 -17.19
CA TRP A 527 -12.49 -3.06 -18.11
C TRP A 527 -11.43 -2.20 -17.40
N ILE A 528 -11.61 -1.91 -16.11
CA ILE A 528 -10.65 -1.13 -15.30
C ILE A 528 -9.30 -1.82 -15.13
N TYR A 529 -9.22 -3.13 -15.38
CA TYR A 529 -7.99 -3.93 -15.31
C TYR A 529 -7.44 -4.30 -16.69
N GLU A 530 -8.03 -3.79 -17.79
CA GLU A 530 -7.43 -3.89 -19.12
C GLU A 530 -6.05 -3.22 -19.10
N ASN A 531 -5.02 -3.96 -19.51
CA ASN A 531 -3.62 -3.52 -19.53
C ASN A 531 -3.06 -3.14 -18.13
N SER A 532 -3.65 -3.66 -17.06
CA SER A 532 -3.20 -3.42 -15.68
C SER A 532 -2.14 -4.43 -15.23
N PHE A 533 -1.07 -3.95 -14.61
CA PHE A 533 0.03 -4.76 -14.09
C PHE A 533 0.44 -4.36 -12.67
N LYS A 534 0.83 -5.35 -11.87
CA LYS A 534 1.33 -5.14 -10.51
C LYS A 534 2.51 -4.16 -10.49
N THR A 535 2.46 -3.20 -9.58
CA THR A 535 3.58 -2.28 -9.32
C THR A 535 4.70 -3.02 -8.58
N MET A 536 5.79 -3.27 -9.31
CA MET A 536 6.94 -4.02 -8.79
C MET A 536 7.82 -3.16 -7.88
N THR A 537 8.64 -3.80 -7.03
CA THR A 537 9.63 -3.05 -6.25
C THR A 537 10.72 -2.49 -7.16
N VAL A 538 11.21 -1.28 -6.87
CA VAL A 538 12.42 -0.72 -7.50
C VAL A 538 13.71 -1.01 -6.72
N ARG A 539 13.62 -1.80 -5.63
CA ARG A 539 14.84 -2.34 -4.99
C ARG A 539 15.55 -3.28 -5.95
N ASN A 540 16.88 -3.21 -5.96
CA ASN A 540 17.75 -3.95 -6.90
C ASN A 540 17.53 -3.66 -8.40
N ILE A 541 16.78 -2.60 -8.77
CA ILE A 541 16.47 -2.31 -10.18
C ILE A 541 17.72 -2.12 -11.07
N ALA A 542 18.84 -1.69 -10.49
CA ALA A 542 20.11 -1.55 -11.20
C ALA A 542 20.66 -2.89 -11.73
N LEU A 543 20.19 -4.02 -11.18
CA LEU A 543 20.68 -5.38 -11.48
C LEU A 543 19.67 -6.24 -12.27
N THR A 544 18.49 -5.70 -12.64
CA THR A 544 17.36 -6.52 -13.12
C THR A 544 16.84 -6.11 -14.50
N LYS A 545 17.68 -5.51 -15.34
CA LYS A 545 17.32 -5.23 -16.74
C LYS A 545 17.08 -6.54 -17.52
N PRO A 546 16.28 -6.54 -18.59
CA PRO A 546 15.45 -5.44 -19.08
C PRO A 546 14.17 -5.28 -18.26
N TYR A 547 13.48 -4.15 -18.45
CA TYR A 547 12.42 -3.65 -17.58
C TYR A 547 11.01 -3.79 -18.16
N PHE A 548 10.02 -3.55 -17.30
CA PHE A 548 8.59 -3.84 -17.48
C PHE A 548 8.27 -5.34 -17.67
N HIS A 549 6.98 -5.67 -17.69
CA HIS A 549 6.50 -7.06 -17.81
C HIS A 549 6.90 -7.70 -19.14
N ASN A 550 7.13 -6.91 -20.19
CA ASN A 550 7.50 -7.39 -21.52
C ASN A 550 9.01 -7.37 -21.80
N GLY A 551 9.83 -6.79 -20.90
CA GLY A 551 11.27 -6.71 -21.06
C GLY A 551 11.75 -5.83 -22.22
N ALA A 552 10.93 -4.86 -22.67
CA ALA A 552 11.24 -4.06 -23.87
C ALA A 552 12.26 -2.94 -23.66
N PHE A 553 12.54 -2.56 -22.40
CA PHE A 553 13.35 -1.40 -22.03
C PHE A 553 14.66 -1.87 -21.39
N ASN A 554 15.81 -1.38 -21.85
CA ASN A 554 17.13 -1.87 -21.43
C ASN A 554 17.86 -0.94 -20.45
N THR A 555 17.48 0.34 -20.37
CA THR A 555 18.11 1.31 -19.46
C THR A 555 17.09 2.00 -18.56
N LEU A 556 17.56 2.53 -17.43
CA LEU A 556 16.71 3.30 -16.53
C LEU A 556 16.27 4.63 -17.16
N GLU A 557 17.09 5.21 -18.03
CA GLU A 557 16.73 6.38 -18.82
C GLU A 557 15.53 6.10 -19.72
N GLU A 558 15.49 4.96 -20.41
CA GLU A 558 14.35 4.60 -21.27
C GLU A 558 13.05 4.46 -20.46
N ILE A 559 13.12 3.96 -19.23
CA ILE A 559 11.97 3.90 -18.31
C ILE A 559 11.54 5.32 -17.90
N LEU A 560 12.49 6.14 -17.47
CA LEU A 560 12.20 7.49 -16.99
C LEU A 560 11.69 8.38 -18.11
N ASP A 561 12.17 8.22 -19.35
CA ASP A 561 11.64 8.90 -20.53
C ASP A 561 10.17 8.52 -20.78
N PHE A 562 9.79 7.25 -20.58
CA PHE A 562 8.39 6.81 -20.69
C PHE A 562 7.47 7.48 -19.66
N TYR A 563 7.89 7.52 -18.39
CA TYR A 563 7.12 8.19 -17.34
C TYR A 563 7.10 9.72 -17.53
N ASN A 564 8.20 10.32 -17.98
CA ASN A 564 8.31 11.77 -18.19
C ASN A 564 7.37 12.27 -19.30
N GLU A 565 6.99 11.39 -20.24
CA GLU A 565 6.03 11.68 -21.30
C GLU A 565 4.57 11.39 -20.91
N GLY A 566 4.26 10.99 -19.67
CA GLY A 566 2.87 10.76 -19.22
C GLY A 566 2.30 9.38 -19.60
N GLY A 567 3.16 8.38 -19.81
CA GLY A 567 2.74 7.02 -20.15
C GLY A 567 2.09 6.90 -21.54
N GLY A 568 1.24 5.90 -21.74
CA GLY A 568 0.61 5.63 -23.03
C GLY A 568 -0.21 6.80 -23.57
N GLU A 569 -1.08 7.39 -22.75
CA GLU A 569 -1.92 8.53 -23.15
C GLU A 569 -1.09 9.77 -23.48
N GLY A 570 -0.09 10.10 -22.65
CA GLY A 570 0.82 11.23 -22.92
C GLY A 570 1.69 11.02 -24.17
N LEU A 571 1.93 9.76 -24.57
CA LEU A 571 2.54 9.39 -25.85
C LEU A 571 1.57 9.39 -27.05
N GLY A 572 0.29 9.74 -26.83
CA GLY A 572 -0.76 9.81 -27.85
C GLY A 572 -1.42 8.46 -28.17
N LEU A 573 -1.28 7.45 -27.30
CA LEU A 573 -1.96 6.16 -27.45
C LEU A 573 -3.35 6.23 -26.80
N SER A 574 -4.36 5.70 -27.49
CA SER A 574 -5.71 5.65 -26.93
C SER A 574 -5.80 4.59 -25.83
N MET A 575 -6.06 5.04 -24.61
CA MET A 575 -6.35 4.22 -23.44
C MET A 575 -7.74 4.57 -22.89
N LYS A 576 -8.34 3.67 -22.12
CA LYS A 576 -9.67 3.88 -21.50
C LYS A 576 -9.60 4.24 -20.02
N ASN A 577 -8.51 3.86 -19.37
CA ASN A 577 -8.42 3.69 -17.92
C ASN A 577 -6.97 3.83 -17.45
N GLN A 578 -6.16 4.70 -18.08
CA GLN A 578 -4.81 4.94 -17.61
C GLN A 578 -4.85 5.48 -16.18
N THR A 579 -4.00 4.93 -15.30
CA THR A 579 -3.94 5.34 -13.89
C THR A 579 -2.83 6.37 -13.63
N LEU A 580 -1.82 6.42 -14.50
CA LEU A 580 -0.81 7.48 -14.52
C LEU A 580 -1.41 8.74 -15.18
N PRO A 581 -1.22 9.95 -14.61
CA PRO A 581 -1.60 11.19 -15.28
C PRO A 581 -0.94 11.32 -16.67
N PRO A 582 -1.66 11.79 -17.70
CA PRO A 582 -1.12 11.95 -19.05
C PRO A 582 -0.17 13.15 -19.17
N ASP A 583 -0.13 14.02 -18.16
CA ASP A 583 0.73 15.20 -18.15
C ASP A 583 2.22 14.84 -18.04
N LYS A 584 3.04 15.64 -18.73
CA LYS A 584 4.49 15.49 -18.65
C LYS A 584 5.01 15.91 -17.28
N LEU A 585 5.90 15.10 -16.72
CA LEU A 585 6.58 15.42 -15.46
C LEU A 585 7.62 16.56 -15.61
N ASN A 586 8.00 16.89 -16.85
CA ASN A 586 8.98 17.92 -17.19
C ASN A 586 10.31 17.76 -16.41
N LEU A 587 10.76 16.52 -16.26
CA LEU A 587 12.05 16.19 -15.68
C LEU A 587 13.17 16.56 -16.66
N THR A 588 14.13 17.31 -16.16
CA THR A 588 15.38 17.62 -16.85
C THR A 588 16.29 16.38 -16.88
N LYS A 589 17.28 16.38 -17.78
CA LYS A 589 18.30 15.33 -17.83
C LYS A 589 19.05 15.16 -16.50
N THR A 590 19.29 16.26 -15.78
CA THR A 590 19.94 16.24 -14.47
C THR A 590 19.05 15.57 -13.43
N GLU A 591 17.75 15.90 -13.39
CA GLU A 591 16.80 15.27 -12.47
C GLU A 591 16.66 13.77 -12.75
N ILE A 592 16.60 13.35 -14.02
CA ILE A 592 16.60 11.94 -14.42
C ILE A 592 17.84 11.22 -13.86
N GLN A 593 19.03 11.81 -14.02
CA GLN A 593 20.27 11.21 -13.51
C GLN A 593 20.33 11.18 -11.98
N GLN A 594 19.74 12.15 -11.30
CA GLN A 594 19.61 12.15 -9.84
C GLN A 594 18.68 11.03 -9.35
N ILE A 595 17.54 10.84 -10.00
CA ILE A 595 16.64 9.71 -9.71
C ILE A 595 17.37 8.38 -9.92
N ILE A 596 18.12 8.23 -11.02
CA ILE A 596 18.95 7.04 -11.27
C ILE A 596 19.99 6.84 -10.16
N ALA A 597 20.65 7.92 -9.71
CA ALA A 597 21.59 7.85 -8.59
C ALA A 597 20.92 7.32 -7.32
N PHE A 598 19.69 7.77 -7.00
CA PHE A 598 18.89 7.22 -5.91
C PHE A 598 18.56 5.72 -6.14
N LEU A 599 18.03 5.35 -7.30
CA LEU A 599 17.67 3.96 -7.60
C LEU A 599 18.87 3.00 -7.44
N ASN A 600 20.07 3.45 -7.82
CA ASN A 600 21.29 2.68 -7.63
C ASN A 600 21.61 2.42 -6.14
N THR A 601 21.29 3.36 -5.24
CA THR A 601 21.47 3.17 -3.79
C THR A 601 20.55 2.13 -3.17
N LEU A 602 19.51 1.67 -3.89
CA LEU A 602 18.59 0.60 -3.46
C LEU A 602 19.12 -0.82 -3.79
N THR A 603 20.37 -0.94 -4.22
CA THR A 603 20.98 -2.22 -4.57
C THR A 603 21.52 -2.92 -3.33
N ASP A 604 21.00 -4.11 -3.04
CA ASP A 604 21.46 -5.00 -1.98
C ASP A 604 21.24 -6.48 -2.36
N ILE A 605 22.36 -7.17 -2.55
CA ILE A 605 22.42 -8.63 -2.75
C ILE A 605 23.28 -9.33 -1.68
N SER A 606 23.50 -8.70 -0.52
CA SER A 606 24.36 -9.22 0.54
C SER A 606 23.95 -10.61 1.05
N LYS A 607 22.65 -10.92 1.03
CA LYS A 607 22.09 -12.23 1.44
C LYS A 607 22.44 -13.40 0.51
N THR A 608 22.81 -13.15 -0.74
CA THR A 608 23.27 -14.22 -1.67
C THR A 608 24.78 -14.43 -1.57
N LYS A 609 25.55 -13.38 -1.28
CA LYS A 609 27.02 -13.48 -1.11
C LYS A 609 27.45 -14.14 0.21
N SER A 610 26.58 -14.16 1.21
CA SER A 610 26.86 -14.64 2.57
C SER A 610 26.50 -16.10 2.84
N ARG A 611 26.10 -16.90 1.83
CA ARG A 611 25.57 -18.27 2.03
C ARG A 611 25.90 -19.32 0.97
#